data_AF-A0A3M2CKC6-F1
#
_entry.id   AF-A0A3M2CKC6-F1
#
_cell.length_a   1.000
_cell.length_b   1.000
_cell.length_c   1.000
_cell.angle_alpha   90.00
_cell.angle_beta   90.00
_cell.angle_gamma   90.00
#
_symmetry.space_group_name_H-M   'P 1'
#
loop_
_entity.id
_entity.type
_entity.pdbx_description
1 polymer ?
#
loop_
_entity_poly.entity_id
_entity_poly.type
_entity_poly.pdbx_seq_one_letter_code
_entity_poly.pdbx_strand_id
1 'polypeptide(L)'
;MKPPRHHLSRALGISRAEEHAIFARVRERQVAPLGGWNRLTLIVVSLVLLVIGLEWLTVRVAAHFGWILPGFAAGLVAGGIVAVGCVGIVARATERGFIRELARLGYPVCPWCGYHRRDLADAQACPECGRPPKPRNDEPAP
;
A
#
# COMPACT_ATOMS: atom_id res chain seq x y z
N MET A 1 -10.94 7.29 -0.06
CA MET A 1 -11.58 5.97 0.15
C MET A 1 -11.38 5.57 1.60
N LYS A 2 -12.48 5.46 2.37
CA LYS A 2 -12.46 5.06 3.79
C LYS A 2 -12.36 3.52 3.81
N PRO A 3 -11.30 2.91 4.37
CA PRO A 3 -11.20 1.45 4.38
C PRO A 3 -12.36 0.87 5.21
N PRO A 4 -12.89 -0.31 4.84
CA PRO A 4 -14.04 -0.93 5.49
C PRO A 4 -13.65 -1.52 6.85
N ARG A 5 -13.34 -0.66 7.83
CA ARG A 5 -12.88 -1.04 9.17
C ARG A 5 -13.92 -1.78 9.99
N HIS A 6 -15.21 -1.62 9.70
CA HIS A 6 -16.28 -2.20 10.51
C HIS A 6 -16.57 -3.68 10.21
N HIS A 7 -16.10 -4.22 9.09
CA HIS A 7 -16.35 -5.63 8.75
C HIS A 7 -15.28 -6.58 9.34
N LEU A 8 -14.05 -6.11 9.52
CA LEU A 8 -12.95 -6.93 10.05
C LEU A 8 -13.10 -7.23 11.55
N SER A 9 -13.54 -6.26 12.36
CA SER A 9 -13.68 -6.44 13.81
C SER A 9 -14.79 -7.42 14.20
N ARG A 10 -15.93 -7.40 13.49
CA ARG A 10 -16.99 -8.41 13.68
C ARG A 10 -16.57 -9.80 13.23
N ALA A 11 -15.86 -9.90 12.11
CA ALA A 11 -15.44 -11.18 11.56
C ALA A 11 -14.40 -11.90 12.42
N LEU A 12 -13.66 -11.17 13.26
CA LEU A 12 -12.59 -11.71 14.10
C LEU A 12 -13.01 -12.01 15.56
N GLY A 13 -14.18 -11.53 16.03
CA GLY A 13 -14.62 -11.77 17.41
C GLY A 13 -13.71 -11.14 18.47
N ILE A 14 -12.91 -10.14 18.08
CA ILE A 14 -11.94 -9.47 18.95
C ILE A 14 -12.65 -8.36 19.72
N SER A 15 -12.37 -8.21 21.01
CA SER A 15 -12.92 -7.12 21.80
C SER A 15 -12.40 -5.76 21.31
N ARG A 16 -13.19 -4.68 21.39
CA ARG A 16 -12.70 -3.32 20.99
C ARG A 16 -11.39 -2.93 21.69
N ALA A 17 -11.20 -3.39 22.94
CA ALA A 17 -9.99 -3.13 23.71
C ALA A 17 -8.75 -3.81 23.10
N GLU A 18 -8.87 -5.08 22.66
CA GLU A 18 -7.81 -5.78 21.95
C GLU A 18 -7.55 -5.18 20.56
N GLU A 19 -8.59 -4.74 19.86
CA GLU A 19 -8.44 -4.08 18.55
C GLU A 19 -7.55 -2.83 18.69
N HIS A 20 -7.79 -2.00 19.71
CA HIS A 20 -6.95 -0.83 20.00
C HIS A 20 -5.51 -1.22 20.41
N ALA A 21 -5.33 -2.28 21.19
CA ALA A 21 -4.00 -2.74 21.59
C ALA A 21 -3.18 -3.30 20.41
N ILE A 22 -3.84 -4.02 19.48
CA ILE A 22 -3.22 -4.53 18.25
C ILE A 22 -2.86 -3.35 17.34
N PHE A 23 -3.77 -2.40 17.14
CA PHE A 23 -3.47 -1.20 16.35
C PHE A 23 -2.36 -0.36 16.98
N ALA A 24 -2.29 -0.25 18.30
CA ALA A 24 -1.20 0.45 19.00
C ALA A 24 0.14 -0.24 18.77
N ARG A 25 0.23 -1.57 18.95
CA ARG A 25 1.47 -2.34 18.73
C ARG A 25 1.90 -2.35 17.26
N VAL A 26 0.94 -2.45 16.33
CA VAL A 26 1.24 -2.37 14.89
C VAL A 26 1.66 -0.96 14.51
N ARG A 27 1.03 0.08 15.08
CA ARG A 27 1.44 1.47 14.85
C ARG A 27 2.84 1.70 15.35
N GLU A 28 3.17 1.30 16.59
CA GLU A 28 4.53 1.39 17.15
C GLU A 28 5.57 0.65 16.30
N ARG A 29 5.25 -0.56 15.82
CA ARG A 29 6.16 -1.30 14.91
C ARG A 29 6.23 -0.71 13.50
N GLN A 30 5.19 -0.03 13.02
CA GLN A 30 5.23 0.68 11.74
C GLN A 30 6.10 1.95 11.81
N VAL A 31 6.34 2.52 13.01
CA VAL A 31 7.22 3.70 13.15
C VAL A 31 8.70 3.34 13.30
N ALA A 32 9.07 2.06 13.43
CA ALA A 32 10.45 1.59 13.58
C ALA A 32 10.92 0.81 12.31
N PRO A 33 12.20 0.89 11.90
CA PRO A 33 12.68 1.79 10.86
C PRO A 33 12.73 1.19 9.42
N LEU A 34 12.05 1.87 8.49
CA LEU A 34 12.59 2.63 7.34
C LEU A 34 13.60 2.05 6.33
N GLY A 35 14.02 0.79 6.39
CA GLY A 35 14.96 0.25 5.38
C GLY A 35 14.38 0.14 3.96
N GLY A 36 13.17 -0.44 3.84
CA GLY A 36 12.48 -0.58 2.56
C GLY A 36 11.64 0.63 2.15
N TRP A 37 11.17 1.40 3.14
CA TRP A 37 10.41 2.64 2.89
C TRP A 37 11.27 3.71 2.25
N ASN A 38 12.57 3.80 2.60
CA ASN A 38 13.49 4.71 1.94
C ASN A 38 13.54 4.53 0.42
N ARG A 39 13.51 3.29 -0.09
CA ARG A 39 13.49 3.10 -1.55
C ARG A 39 12.20 3.59 -2.18
N LEU A 40 11.06 3.31 -1.55
CA LEU A 40 9.77 3.69 -2.10
C LEU A 40 9.51 5.20 -1.98
N THR A 41 9.90 5.83 -0.87
CA THR A 41 9.90 7.28 -0.73
C THR A 41 10.88 7.94 -1.68
N LEU A 42 12.10 7.40 -1.85
CA LEU A 42 13.04 7.91 -2.85
C LEU A 42 12.49 7.80 -4.27
N ILE A 43 11.84 6.68 -4.63
CA ILE A 43 11.19 6.54 -5.94
C ILE A 43 10.08 7.58 -6.09
N VAL A 44 9.20 7.72 -5.11
CA VAL A 44 8.09 8.70 -5.16
C VAL A 44 8.62 10.13 -5.24
N VAL A 45 9.59 10.50 -4.41
CA VAL A 45 10.23 11.82 -4.41
C VAL A 45 10.93 12.07 -5.74
N SER A 46 11.67 11.10 -6.27
CA SER A 46 12.34 11.21 -7.58
C SER A 46 11.33 11.39 -8.71
N LEU A 47 10.21 10.67 -8.67
CA LEU A 47 9.16 10.76 -9.68
C LEU A 47 8.46 12.13 -9.63
N VAL A 48 8.18 12.63 -8.42
CA VAL A 48 7.61 13.97 -8.20
C VAL A 48 8.57 15.06 -8.70
N LEU A 49 9.86 14.98 -8.36
CA LEU A 49 10.87 15.93 -8.84
C LEU A 49 11.02 15.89 -10.37
N LEU A 50 10.97 14.70 -10.97
CA LEU A 50 11.02 14.53 -12.41
C LEU A 50 9.82 15.19 -13.11
N VAL A 51 8.61 15.04 -12.55
CA VAL A 51 7.41 15.71 -13.06
C VAL A 51 7.52 17.23 -12.94
N ILE A 52 7.95 17.74 -11.79
CA ILE A 52 8.16 19.19 -11.60
C ILE A 52 9.18 19.73 -12.60
N GLY A 53 10.27 19.00 -12.84
CA GLY A 53 11.28 19.36 -13.84
C GLY A 53 10.74 19.38 -15.26
N LEU A 54 9.91 18.39 -15.63
CA LEU A 54 9.23 18.33 -16.92
C LEU A 54 8.23 19.47 -17.10
N GLU A 55 7.43 19.80 -16.09
CA GLU A 55 6.52 20.95 -16.13
C GLU A 55 7.26 22.27 -16.30
N TRP A 56 8.36 22.47 -15.57
CA TRP A 56 9.20 23.66 -15.73
C TRP A 56 9.76 23.78 -17.15
N LEU A 57 10.19 22.65 -17.73
CA LEU A 57 10.69 22.62 -19.10
C LEU A 57 9.60 22.94 -20.11
N THR A 58 8.39 22.35 -19.98
CA THR A 58 7.28 22.62 -20.90
C THR A 58 6.81 24.06 -20.80
N VAL A 59 6.73 24.65 -19.60
CA VAL A 59 6.39 26.07 -19.42
C VAL A 59 7.45 26.96 -20.08
N ARG A 60 8.75 26.67 -19.93
CA ARG A 60 9.82 27.43 -20.60
C ARG A 60 9.72 27.37 -22.12
N VAL A 61 9.51 26.19 -22.68
CA VAL A 61 9.35 26.01 -24.13
C VAL A 61 8.09 26.73 -24.60
N ALA A 62 6.96 26.55 -23.92
CA ALA A 62 5.70 27.19 -24.29
C ALA A 62 5.76 28.71 -24.18
N ALA A 63 6.45 29.27 -23.17
CA ALA A 63 6.68 30.70 -23.04
C ALA A 63 7.48 31.27 -24.20
N HIS A 64 8.45 30.51 -24.73
CA HIS A 64 9.22 30.92 -25.91
C HIS A 64 8.34 31.07 -27.17
N PHE A 65 7.30 30.25 -27.30
CA PHE A 65 6.34 30.29 -28.41
C PHE A 65 5.08 31.13 -28.11
N GLY A 66 4.97 31.76 -26.93
CA GLY A 66 3.82 32.58 -26.53
C GLY A 66 2.60 31.80 -26.04
N TRP A 67 2.73 30.51 -25.74
CA TRP A 67 1.62 29.59 -25.40
C TRP A 67 1.58 29.28 -23.90
N ILE A 68 1.60 30.31 -23.05
CA ILE A 68 1.76 30.15 -21.59
C ILE A 68 0.56 29.44 -20.94
N LEU A 69 -0.67 29.76 -21.33
CA LEU A 69 -1.89 29.19 -20.73
C LEU A 69 -2.09 27.69 -21.01
N PRO A 70 -1.97 27.20 -22.27
CA PRO A 70 -2.12 25.78 -22.58
C PRO A 70 -1.06 24.91 -21.88
N GLY A 71 0.19 25.40 -21.81
CA GLY A 71 1.29 24.69 -21.15
C GLY A 71 1.04 24.48 -19.65
N PHE A 72 0.48 25.50 -18.97
CA PHE A 72 0.17 25.42 -17.54
C PHE A 72 -0.98 24.44 -17.24
N ALA A 73 -2.04 24.45 -18.05
CA ALA A 73 -3.16 23.53 -17.90
C ALA A 73 -2.73 22.07 -18.13
N ALA A 74 -1.88 21.82 -19.12
CA ALA A 74 -1.33 20.48 -19.37
C ALA A 74 -0.46 19.98 -18.21
N GLY A 75 0.34 20.85 -17.60
CA GLY A 75 1.12 20.55 -16.40
C GLY A 75 0.22 20.09 -15.27
N LEU A 76 -0.74 20.91 -14.84
CA LEU A 76 -1.65 20.58 -13.72
C LEU A 76 -2.36 19.23 -13.88
N VAL A 77 -2.80 18.89 -15.10
CA VAL A 77 -3.44 17.59 -15.38
C VAL A 77 -2.43 16.45 -15.23
N ALA A 78 -1.22 16.59 -15.80
CA ALA A 78 -0.18 15.58 -15.69
C ALA A 78 0.28 15.37 -14.24
N GLY A 79 0.55 16.46 -13.51
CA GLY A 79 0.89 16.44 -12.09
C GLY A 79 -0.20 15.80 -11.23
N GLY A 80 -1.48 16.11 -11.51
CA GLY A 80 -2.62 15.51 -10.83
C GLY A 80 -2.72 14.00 -11.01
N ILE A 81 -2.55 13.50 -12.24
CA ILE A 81 -2.59 12.05 -12.54
C ILE A 81 -1.46 11.33 -11.80
N VAL A 82 -0.25 11.89 -11.82
CA VAL A 82 0.90 11.28 -11.15
C VAL A 82 0.70 11.25 -9.64
N ALA A 83 0.22 12.34 -9.03
CA ALA A 83 -0.04 12.41 -7.60
C ALA A 83 -1.05 11.33 -7.16
N VAL A 84 -2.15 11.16 -7.90
CA VAL A 84 -3.16 10.12 -7.61
C VAL A 84 -2.56 8.72 -7.77
N GLY A 85 -1.75 8.49 -8.81
CA GLY A 85 -1.04 7.22 -9.02
C GLY A 85 -0.09 6.89 -7.87
N CYS A 86 0.72 7.85 -7.43
CA CYS A 86 1.64 7.68 -6.30
C CYS A 86 0.91 7.35 -5.01
N VAL A 87 -0.20 8.04 -4.70
CA VAL A 87 -1.03 7.75 -3.52
C VAL A 87 -1.57 6.31 -3.59
N GLY A 88 -2.03 5.86 -4.76
CA GLY A 88 -2.50 4.49 -4.95
C GLY A 88 -1.41 3.43 -4.74
N ILE A 89 -0.18 3.68 -5.23
CA ILE A 89 0.97 2.79 -5.05
C ILE A 89 1.36 2.71 -3.57
N VAL A 90 1.46 3.86 -2.90
CA VAL A 90 1.81 3.93 -1.48
C VAL A 90 0.73 3.24 -0.64
N ALA A 91 -0.55 3.49 -0.90
CA ALA A 91 -1.66 2.84 -0.20
C ALA A 91 -1.63 1.31 -0.37
N ARG A 92 -1.35 0.81 -1.59
CA ARG A 92 -1.22 -0.65 -1.82
C ARG A 92 0.02 -1.23 -1.14
N ALA A 93 1.13 -0.49 -1.09
CA ALA A 93 2.35 -0.94 -0.44
C ALA A 93 2.16 -1.06 1.08
N THR A 94 1.49 -0.07 1.71
CA THR A 94 1.19 -0.09 3.14
C THR A 94 0.23 -1.23 3.50
N GLU A 95 -0.81 -1.43 2.70
CA GLU A 95 -1.79 -2.51 2.88
C GLU A 95 -1.13 -3.89 2.80
N ARG A 96 -0.25 -4.12 1.81
CA ARG A 96 0.53 -5.36 1.70
C ARG A 96 1.47 -5.58 2.87
N GLY A 97 2.07 -4.51 3.40
CA GLY A 97 2.91 -4.58 4.60
C GLY A 97 2.11 -5.03 5.82
N PHE A 98 0.93 -4.44 6.01
CA PHE A 98 0.02 -4.78 7.11
C PHE A 98 -0.48 -6.23 7.03
N ILE A 99 -0.90 -6.68 5.84
CA ILE A 99 -1.35 -8.06 5.61
C ILE A 99 -0.25 -9.08 5.93
N ARG A 100 0.99 -8.79 5.53
CA ARG A 100 2.14 -9.67 5.81
C ARG A 100 2.45 -9.76 7.29
N GLU A 101 2.33 -8.65 8.02
CA GLU A 101 2.57 -8.64 9.46
C GLU A 101 1.46 -9.36 10.23
N LEU A 102 0.20 -9.19 9.82
CA LEU A 102 -0.91 -9.99 10.37
C LEU A 102 -0.68 -11.48 10.15
N ALA A 103 -0.31 -11.88 8.93
CA ALA A 103 0.02 -13.26 8.62
C ALA A 103 1.20 -13.79 9.47
N ARG A 104 2.21 -12.96 9.75
CA ARG A 104 3.34 -13.30 10.65
C ARG A 104 2.91 -13.46 12.11
N LEU A 105 1.93 -12.69 12.56
CA LEU A 105 1.37 -12.80 13.92
C LEU A 105 0.43 -14.00 14.08
N GLY A 106 0.30 -14.85 13.06
CA GLY A 106 -0.54 -16.05 13.11
C GLY A 106 -2.03 -15.77 12.87
N TYR A 107 -2.40 -14.58 12.40
CA TYR A 107 -3.78 -14.34 11.98
C TYR A 107 -4.10 -15.13 10.71
N PRO A 108 -5.32 -15.69 10.59
CA PRO A 108 -5.74 -16.49 9.44
C PRO A 108 -6.07 -15.58 8.25
N VAL A 109 -5.07 -14.90 7.70
CA VAL A 109 -5.20 -14.03 6.52
C VAL A 109 -4.23 -14.47 5.43
N CYS A 110 -4.66 -14.38 4.17
CA CYS A 110 -3.82 -14.70 3.03
C CYS A 110 -2.70 -13.66 2.89
N PRO A 111 -1.40 -14.03 2.89
CA PRO A 111 -0.29 -13.08 2.83
C PRO A 111 -0.16 -12.35 1.48
N TRP A 112 -0.92 -12.79 0.47
CA TRP A 112 -0.87 -12.26 -0.89
C TRP A 112 -1.96 -11.23 -1.17
N CYS A 113 -3.21 -11.54 -0.80
CA CYS A 113 -4.37 -10.71 -1.09
C CYS A 113 -5.09 -10.17 0.15
N GLY A 114 -4.73 -10.61 1.36
CA GLY A 114 -5.38 -10.17 2.60
C GLY A 114 -6.72 -10.84 2.90
N TYR A 115 -7.16 -11.80 2.08
CA TYR A 115 -8.41 -12.52 2.30
C TYR A 115 -8.40 -13.30 3.61
N HIS A 116 -9.51 -13.26 4.35
CA HIS A 116 -9.66 -13.93 5.64
C HIS A 116 -9.92 -15.43 5.43
N ARG A 117 -9.03 -16.28 5.94
CA ARG A 117 -9.08 -17.75 5.79
C ARG A 117 -9.72 -18.46 6.99
N ARG A 118 -10.66 -17.83 7.71
CA ARG A 118 -11.20 -18.42 8.95
C ARG A 118 -11.86 -19.78 8.71
N ASP A 119 -12.41 -19.95 7.51
CA ASP A 119 -13.19 -21.13 7.12
C ASP A 119 -12.42 -22.05 6.15
N LEU A 120 -11.13 -21.78 5.90
CA LEU A 120 -10.32 -22.58 4.97
C LEU A 120 -9.31 -23.44 5.72
N ALA A 121 -9.29 -24.73 5.38
CA ALA A 121 -8.24 -25.64 5.84
C ALA A 121 -6.85 -25.13 5.38
N ASP A 122 -5.84 -25.31 6.25
CA ASP A 122 -4.48 -24.79 6.07
C ASP A 122 -3.82 -25.19 4.74
N ALA A 123 -4.28 -26.26 4.08
CA ALA A 123 -3.73 -26.78 2.82
C ALA A 123 -4.38 -26.22 1.53
N GLN A 124 -5.49 -25.49 1.62
CA GLN A 124 -6.20 -25.04 0.42
C GLN A 124 -5.68 -23.71 -0.15
N ALA A 125 -5.70 -23.62 -1.48
CA ALA A 125 -5.43 -22.38 -2.20
C ALA A 125 -6.44 -21.29 -1.79
N CYS A 126 -6.00 -20.04 -1.79
CA CYS A 126 -6.87 -18.92 -1.47
C CYS A 126 -7.98 -18.79 -2.53
N PRO A 127 -9.27 -18.66 -2.16
CA PRO A 127 -10.37 -18.59 -3.12
C PRO A 127 -10.32 -17.30 -3.96
N GLU A 128 -9.80 -16.20 -3.40
CA GLU A 128 -9.70 -14.92 -4.11
C GLU A 128 -8.54 -14.86 -5.09
N CYS A 129 -7.37 -15.39 -4.72
CA CYS A 129 -6.15 -15.20 -5.50
C CYS A 129 -5.56 -16.49 -6.09
N GLY A 130 -6.16 -17.64 -5.80
CA GLY A 130 -5.73 -18.97 -6.27
C GLY A 130 -4.37 -19.42 -5.75
N ARG A 131 -3.69 -18.63 -4.91
CA ARG A 131 -2.33 -18.94 -4.44
C ARG A 131 -2.34 -19.95 -3.30
N PRO A 132 -1.38 -20.90 -3.27
CA PRO A 132 -1.24 -21.82 -2.17
C PRO A 132 -0.93 -21.09 -0.85
N PRO A 133 -1.25 -21.71 0.30
CA PRO A 133 -0.80 -21.24 1.59
C PRO A 133 0.73 -21.15 1.62
N LYS A 134 1.28 -20.17 2.32
CA LYS A 134 2.72 -20.17 2.59
C LYS A 134 2.97 -21.22 3.68
N PRO A 135 3.96 -22.11 3.55
CA PRO A 135 4.29 -23.07 4.61
C PRO A 135 4.59 -22.30 5.90
N ARG A 136 4.07 -22.78 7.05
CA ARG A 136 4.47 -22.26 8.35
C ARG A 136 5.96 -22.52 8.54
N ASN A 137 6.68 -21.55 9.07
CA ASN A 137 8.13 -21.70 9.29
C ASN A 137 8.46 -22.81 10.31
N ASP A 138 7.45 -23.31 11.01
CA ASP A 138 7.54 -24.31 12.07
C ASP A 138 7.34 -25.73 11.51
N GLU A 139 6.95 -25.84 10.23
CA GLU A 139 6.75 -27.12 9.57
C GLU A 139 8.07 -27.55 8.91
N PRO A 140 8.67 -28.68 9.33
CA PRO A 140 9.89 -29.18 8.71
C PRO A 140 9.62 -29.40 7.22
N ALA A 141 10.51 -28.87 6.37
CA ALA A 141 10.44 -29.11 4.94
C ALA A 141 10.45 -30.62 4.67
N PRO A 142 9.57 -31.12 3.78
CA PRO A 142 9.53 -32.55 3.42
C PRO A 142 10.82 -33.00 2.72
#